data_AF-A0A6I5C2G4-F1
#
_entry.id   AF-A0A6I5C2G4-F1
#
_cell.length_a   1.000
_cell.length_b   1.000
_cell.length_c   1.000
_cell.angle_alpha   90.00
_cell.angle_beta   90.00
_cell.angle_gamma   90.00
#
_symmetry.space_group_name_H-M   'P 1'
#
loop_
_entity.id
_entity.type
_entity.pdbx_description
1 polymer ?
#
loop_
_entity_poly.entity_id
_entity_poly.type
_entity_poly.pdbx_seq_one_letter_code
_entity_poly.pdbx_strand_id
1 'polypeptide(L)'
;MGVPAVTRPLTVTAHIDTADVADSTPAPDTYTATVYMNTHRDNFDGYEPHHPLAAATRRDGSALRLVFHASDRIRSHEDAADAAFEVGNDQGADDNGQTWPNIRSVSGGDVIKVTGPDARTVHLSVDSYGFSPVPEPTTLVALTVPRVTHRD
;
A
#
# COMPACT_ATOMS: atom_id res chain seq x y z
N MET A 1 -18.14 39.68 -5.90
CA MET A 1 -17.24 39.04 -6.88
C MET A 1 -16.27 38.17 -6.10
N GLY A 2 -16.41 36.85 -6.19
CA GLY A 2 -15.59 35.88 -5.46
C GLY A 2 -14.36 35.50 -6.28
N VAL A 3 -13.20 35.45 -5.63
CA VAL A 3 -12.00 34.81 -6.17
C VAL A 3 -12.15 33.28 -6.05
N PRO A 4 -11.82 32.48 -7.07
CA PRO A 4 -11.79 31.03 -6.92
C PRO A 4 -10.62 30.66 -6.01
N ALA A 5 -10.93 29.92 -4.94
CA ALA A 5 -9.91 29.29 -4.10
C ALA A 5 -9.15 28.27 -4.97
N VAL A 6 -7.86 28.52 -5.17
CA VAL A 6 -6.95 27.54 -5.76
C VAL A 6 -6.68 26.48 -4.71
N THR A 7 -7.41 25.37 -4.77
CA THR A 7 -7.13 24.18 -3.95
C THR A 7 -5.79 23.63 -4.42
N ARG A 8 -4.74 23.86 -3.65
CA ARG A 8 -3.42 23.25 -3.92
C ARG A 8 -3.55 21.74 -3.68
N PRO A 9 -3.07 20.87 -4.59
CA PRO A 9 -2.91 19.46 -4.28
C PRO A 9 -1.96 19.37 -3.07
N LEU A 10 -2.43 18.65 -2.07
CA LEU A 10 -1.88 18.67 -0.74
C LEU A 10 -0.92 17.46 -0.67
N THR A 11 0.37 17.74 -0.52
CA THR A 11 1.52 16.80 -0.57
C THR A 11 1.56 15.86 0.65
N VAL A 12 1.89 14.58 0.46
CA VAL A 12 2.12 13.55 1.49
C VAL A 12 3.60 13.13 1.48
N THR A 13 4.30 13.31 2.60
CA THR A 13 5.74 13.02 2.73
C THR A 13 5.98 11.58 3.18
N ALA A 14 6.71 10.80 2.39
CA ALA A 14 6.94 9.37 2.53
C ALA A 14 8.40 9.04 2.10
N HIS A 15 9.20 8.38 2.95
CA HIS A 15 10.65 8.17 2.74
C HIS A 15 11.04 6.69 2.70
N ILE A 16 11.65 6.20 1.62
CA ILE A 16 12.13 4.80 1.54
C ILE A 16 13.51 4.65 2.21
N ASP A 17 13.60 3.80 3.23
CA ASP A 17 14.87 3.20 3.64
C ASP A 17 15.30 2.14 2.62
N THR A 18 16.41 2.41 1.92
CA THR A 18 17.16 1.41 1.16
C THR A 18 18.39 1.05 1.98
N ALA A 19 18.23 0.12 2.93
CA ALA A 19 19.34 -0.32 3.75
C ALA A 19 19.16 -1.78 4.22
N ASP A 20 19.97 -2.66 3.66
CA ASP A 20 20.46 -3.86 4.34
C ASP A 20 21.37 -3.38 5.48
N VAL A 21 20.80 -3.13 6.66
CA VAL A 21 21.56 -2.75 7.86
C VAL A 21 20.94 -3.44 9.08
N ALA A 22 21.69 -4.41 9.59
CA ALA A 22 21.56 -4.89 10.96
C ALA A 22 21.73 -3.71 11.93
N ASP A 23 20.89 -3.67 12.97
CA ASP A 23 21.01 -2.78 14.13
C ASP A 23 21.01 -1.27 13.82
N SER A 24 19.82 -0.69 13.72
CA SER A 24 19.62 0.76 13.87
C SER A 24 18.25 1.02 14.51
N THR A 25 18.29 1.62 15.69
CA THR A 25 17.17 2.14 16.51
C THR A 25 16.11 2.83 15.63
N PRO A 26 14.79 2.61 15.87
CA PRO A 26 13.75 3.08 14.95
C PRO A 26 13.70 4.61 14.88
N ALA A 27 13.61 5.15 13.67
CA ALA A 27 13.05 6.49 13.46
C ALA A 27 11.59 6.46 13.98
N PRO A 28 11.25 7.17 15.07
CA PRO A 28 10.09 6.79 15.89
C PRO A 28 8.71 7.14 15.31
N ASP A 29 8.60 7.70 14.11
CA ASP A 29 7.34 8.26 13.58
C ASP A 29 7.07 7.82 12.13
N THR A 30 7.09 6.52 11.86
CA THR A 30 6.92 6.01 10.49
C THR A 30 5.92 4.86 10.43
N TYR A 31 5.04 4.91 9.43
CA TYR A 31 4.17 3.81 9.00
C TYR A 31 4.75 3.15 7.76
N THR A 32 4.71 1.83 7.70
CA THR A 32 5.19 1.11 6.52
C THR A 32 4.11 0.19 6.00
N ALA A 33 3.86 0.25 4.70
CA ALA A 33 2.81 -0.48 4.04
C ALA A 33 3.35 -1.44 2.97
N THR A 34 2.75 -2.62 2.90
CA THR A 34 2.94 -3.61 1.85
C THR A 34 1.59 -4.03 1.32
N VAL A 35 1.40 -3.94 0.01
CA VAL A 35 0.17 -4.37 -0.64
C VAL A 35 0.29 -5.84 -1.05
N TYR A 36 -0.74 -6.61 -0.74
CA TYR A 36 -0.94 -7.99 -1.17
C TYR A 36 -2.09 -8.05 -2.17
N MET A 37 -1.76 -8.44 -3.39
CA MET A 37 -2.68 -8.57 -4.51
C MET A 37 -3.44 -9.88 -4.40
N ASN A 38 -4.77 -9.81 -4.40
CA ASN A 38 -5.59 -11.00 -4.61
C ASN A 38 -5.37 -11.52 -6.03
N THR A 39 -4.91 -12.77 -6.13
CA THR A 39 -4.61 -13.46 -7.39
C THR A 39 -5.66 -14.52 -7.74
N HIS A 40 -6.70 -14.64 -6.93
CA HIS A 40 -7.85 -15.48 -7.25
C HIS A 40 -8.53 -15.00 -8.55
N ARG A 41 -9.26 -15.88 -9.23
CA ARG A 41 -9.98 -15.50 -10.47
C ARG A 41 -11.11 -14.49 -10.23
N ASP A 42 -11.66 -14.49 -9.02
CA ASP A 42 -12.75 -13.64 -8.55
C ASP A 42 -12.17 -12.52 -7.65
N ASN A 43 -10.94 -12.06 -7.95
CA ASN A 43 -10.15 -11.18 -7.10
C ASN A 43 -10.80 -9.84 -6.76
N PHE A 44 -11.79 -9.40 -7.55
CA PHE A 44 -12.48 -8.13 -7.38
C PHE A 44 -13.76 -8.21 -6.51
N ASP A 45 -14.22 -9.42 -6.18
CA ASP A 45 -15.47 -9.64 -5.42
C ASP A 45 -15.28 -9.54 -3.91
N GLY A 46 -14.06 -9.22 -3.47
CA GLY A 46 -13.70 -9.05 -2.06
C GLY A 46 -12.62 -10.02 -1.61
N TYR A 47 -12.16 -9.81 -0.38
CA TYR A 47 -11.14 -10.65 0.23
C TYR A 47 -11.80 -11.85 0.90
N GLU A 48 -11.25 -13.03 0.65
CA GLU A 48 -11.56 -14.23 1.43
C GLU A 48 -10.26 -14.80 2.01
N PRO A 49 -10.23 -15.28 3.27
CA PRO A 49 -9.00 -15.70 3.94
C PRO A 49 -8.19 -16.79 3.23
N HIS A 50 -8.82 -17.57 2.35
CA HIS A 50 -8.19 -18.67 1.62
C HIS A 50 -7.85 -18.31 0.17
N HIS A 51 -8.19 -17.10 -0.28
CA HIS A 51 -7.78 -16.62 -1.60
C HIS A 51 -6.27 -16.42 -1.64
N PRO A 52 -5.59 -16.88 -2.70
CA PRO A 52 -4.16 -16.70 -2.83
C PRO A 52 -3.82 -15.22 -3.01
N LEU A 53 -2.96 -14.71 -2.14
CA LEU A 53 -2.44 -13.36 -2.23
C LEU A 53 -0.97 -13.36 -2.68
N ALA A 54 -0.57 -12.38 -3.48
CA ALA A 54 0.82 -12.16 -3.84
C ALA A 54 1.28 -10.78 -3.37
N ALA A 55 2.40 -10.70 -2.67
CA ALA A 55 2.98 -9.41 -2.30
C ALA A 55 3.35 -8.61 -3.56
N ALA A 56 3.05 -7.31 -3.56
CA ALA A 56 3.57 -6.38 -4.55
C ALA A 56 5.10 -6.34 -4.44
N THR A 57 5.77 -6.41 -5.59
CA THR A 57 7.23 -6.44 -5.68
C THR A 57 7.74 -5.41 -6.67
N ARG A 58 8.98 -4.97 -6.52
CA ARG A 58 9.65 -4.12 -7.51
C ARG A 58 9.99 -4.96 -8.76
N ARG A 59 10.42 -4.29 -9.82
CA ARG A 59 10.79 -4.92 -11.09
C ARG A 59 11.93 -5.93 -10.96
N ASP A 60 12.82 -5.74 -9.99
CA ASP A 60 13.91 -6.66 -9.64
C ASP A 60 13.48 -7.84 -8.75
N GLY A 61 12.18 -7.91 -8.41
CA GLY A 61 11.61 -8.94 -7.54
C GLY A 61 11.74 -8.65 -6.04
N SER A 62 12.34 -7.52 -5.64
CA SER A 62 12.40 -7.15 -4.22
C SER A 62 11.00 -6.80 -3.67
N ALA A 63 10.81 -6.91 -2.36
CA ALA A 63 9.55 -6.49 -1.74
C ALA A 63 9.29 -4.99 -2.02
N LEU A 64 8.05 -4.64 -2.41
CA LEU A 64 7.62 -3.25 -2.45
C LEU A 64 7.16 -2.85 -1.04
N ARG A 65 7.89 -1.90 -0.44
CA ARG A 65 7.54 -1.30 0.85
C ARG A 65 7.37 0.20 0.64
N LEU A 66 6.15 0.67 0.89
CA LEU A 66 5.84 2.09 0.96
C LEU A 66 6.07 2.52 2.41
N VAL A 67 6.63 3.71 2.59
CA VAL A 67 7.05 4.18 3.90
C VAL A 67 6.57 5.61 4.07
N PHE A 68 5.70 5.86 5.03
CA PHE A 68 5.01 7.12 5.26
C PHE A 68 5.40 7.70 6.61
N HIS A 69 5.66 9.01 6.68
CA HIS A 69 5.92 9.65 7.96
C HIS A 69 4.61 9.99 8.68
N ALA A 70 4.63 9.83 10.01
CA ALA A 70 3.53 10.28 10.83
C ALA A 70 3.37 11.81 10.67
N SER A 71 2.14 12.24 10.45
CA SER A 71 1.79 13.64 10.18
C SER A 71 0.32 13.88 10.51
N ASP A 72 -0.16 15.11 10.34
CA ASP A 72 -1.59 15.43 10.49
C ASP A 72 -2.50 14.60 9.58
N ARG A 73 -1.95 14.06 8.47
CA ARG A 73 -2.69 13.20 7.54
C ARG A 73 -2.48 11.72 7.78
N ILE A 74 -1.33 11.32 8.29
CA ILE A 74 -1.00 9.92 8.53
C ILE A 74 -0.76 9.76 10.03
N ARG A 75 -1.85 9.50 10.75
CA ARG A 75 -1.87 9.38 12.22
C ARG A 75 -2.37 8.02 12.68
N SER A 76 -2.76 7.16 11.75
CA SER A 76 -3.30 5.84 12.01
C SER A 76 -2.90 4.85 10.92
N HIS A 77 -3.07 3.56 11.21
CA HIS A 77 -2.85 2.51 10.22
C HIS A 77 -3.82 2.61 9.03
N GLU A 78 -5.04 3.09 9.26
CA GLU A 78 -6.04 3.31 8.20
C GLU A 78 -5.62 4.46 7.28
N ASP A 79 -5.14 5.58 7.84
CA ASP A 79 -4.63 6.71 7.02
C ASP A 79 -3.43 6.28 6.16
N ALA A 80 -2.54 5.46 6.71
CA ALA A 80 -1.39 4.92 5.97
C ALA A 80 -1.82 3.91 4.89
N ALA A 81 -2.91 3.15 5.13
CA ALA A 81 -3.48 2.27 4.12
C ALA A 81 -4.16 3.05 2.99
N ASP A 82 -4.83 4.16 3.33
CA ASP A 82 -5.41 5.09 2.37
C ASP A 82 -4.33 5.70 1.46
N ALA A 83 -3.24 6.21 2.05
CA ALA A 83 -2.10 6.70 1.28
C ALA A 83 -1.47 5.61 0.39
N ALA A 84 -1.38 4.37 0.88
CA ALA A 84 -0.90 3.24 0.07
C ALA A 84 -1.85 2.89 -1.09
N PHE A 85 -3.16 2.99 -0.86
CA PHE A 85 -4.18 2.78 -1.89
C PHE A 85 -4.14 3.87 -2.97
N GLU A 86 -3.94 5.14 -2.59
CA GLU A 86 -3.77 6.26 -3.51
C GLU A 86 -2.54 6.07 -4.41
N VAL A 87 -1.38 5.76 -3.83
CA VAL A 87 -0.16 5.43 -4.58
C VAL A 87 -0.40 4.23 -5.49
N GLY A 88 -1.08 3.20 -4.97
CA GLY A 88 -1.37 1.96 -5.68
C GLY A 88 -2.37 2.08 -6.84
N ASN A 89 -3.09 3.19 -6.95
CA ASN A 89 -4.02 3.46 -8.07
C ASN A 89 -3.46 4.48 -9.07
N ASP A 90 -2.14 4.66 -9.07
CA ASP A 90 -1.39 5.40 -10.08
C ASP A 90 -1.87 6.83 -10.28
N GLN A 91 -1.99 7.57 -9.16
CA GLN A 91 -2.07 9.03 -9.20
C GLN A 91 -0.71 9.70 -9.51
N GLY A 92 0.26 8.95 -10.04
CA GLY A 92 1.61 9.38 -10.35
C GLY A 92 2.65 8.89 -9.33
N ALA A 93 3.88 9.43 -9.45
CA ALA A 93 4.86 9.30 -8.38
C ALA A 93 4.36 10.09 -7.15
N ASP A 94 4.56 9.55 -5.94
CA ASP A 94 4.37 10.36 -4.74
C ASP A 94 5.33 11.56 -4.74
N ASP A 95 5.16 12.49 -3.80
CA ASP A 95 5.98 13.70 -3.68
C ASP A 95 7.49 13.42 -3.44
N ASN A 96 7.87 12.15 -3.30
CA ASN A 96 9.22 11.67 -3.02
C ASN A 96 9.74 10.74 -4.13
N GLY A 97 9.04 10.66 -5.26
CA GLY A 97 9.44 9.88 -6.43
C GLY A 97 9.13 8.38 -6.33
N GLN A 98 8.38 7.93 -5.33
CA GLN A 98 7.90 6.56 -5.24
C GLN A 98 6.81 6.34 -6.28
N THR A 99 7.09 5.51 -7.26
CA THR A 99 6.12 5.12 -8.26
C THR A 99 5.55 3.76 -7.92
N TRP A 100 4.25 3.61 -8.17
CA TRP A 100 3.70 2.29 -8.32
C TRP A 100 4.45 1.55 -9.46
N PRO A 101 5.06 0.39 -9.21
CA PRO A 101 5.67 -0.38 -10.28
C PRO A 101 4.59 -0.81 -11.27
N ASN A 102 4.99 -1.21 -12.49
CA ASN A 102 4.06 -1.68 -13.51
C ASN A 102 3.40 -3.02 -13.10
N ILE A 103 2.43 -2.94 -12.18
CA ILE A 103 1.55 -3.95 -11.60
C ILE A 103 0.14 -3.35 -11.66
N ARG A 104 -0.92 -4.16 -11.63
CA ARG A 104 -2.29 -3.63 -11.57
C ARG A 104 -2.47 -2.66 -10.42
N SER A 105 -3.42 -1.77 -10.63
CA SER A 105 -3.95 -0.91 -9.59
C SER A 105 -4.54 -1.73 -8.44
N VAL A 106 -4.42 -1.18 -7.23
CA VAL A 106 -5.02 -1.76 -6.03
C VAL A 106 -6.54 -1.72 -6.15
N SER A 107 -7.20 -2.85 -5.90
CA SER A 107 -8.63 -3.00 -6.09
C SER A 107 -9.31 -3.64 -4.89
N GLY A 108 -10.65 -3.63 -4.90
CA GLY A 108 -11.44 -4.42 -3.96
C GLY A 108 -10.96 -5.88 -3.94
N GLY A 109 -10.80 -6.42 -2.73
CA GLY A 109 -10.28 -7.75 -2.47
C GLY A 109 -8.77 -7.85 -2.20
N ASP A 110 -8.01 -6.79 -2.44
CA ASP A 110 -6.60 -6.70 -2.04
C ASP A 110 -6.47 -6.48 -0.53
N VAL A 111 -5.28 -6.76 0.02
CA VAL A 111 -4.99 -6.56 1.43
C VAL A 111 -3.77 -5.66 1.58
N ILE A 112 -3.86 -4.65 2.44
CA ILE A 112 -2.75 -3.78 2.80
C ILE A 112 -2.31 -4.14 4.21
N LYS A 113 -1.06 -4.58 4.35
CA LYS A 113 -0.39 -4.71 5.65
C LYS A 113 0.22 -3.39 6.01
N VAL A 114 -0.08 -2.89 7.20
CA VAL A 114 0.51 -1.66 7.72
C VAL A 114 1.17 -1.95 9.06
N THR A 115 2.43 -1.58 9.21
CA THR A 115 3.17 -1.57 10.47
C THR A 115 3.38 -0.14 10.90
N GLY A 116 2.87 0.22 12.08
CA GLY A 116 2.98 1.57 12.65
C GLY A 116 4.25 1.79 13.46
N PRO A 117 4.44 3.03 13.97
CA PRO A 117 5.61 3.40 14.77
C PRO A 117 5.70 2.66 16.11
N ASP A 118 4.55 2.20 16.64
CA ASP A 118 4.43 1.36 17.82
C ASP A 118 4.80 -0.12 17.58
N ALA A 119 5.34 -0.43 16.40
CA ALA A 119 5.61 -1.78 15.89
C ALA A 119 4.35 -2.66 15.73
N ARG A 120 3.14 -2.13 15.97
CA ARG A 120 1.91 -2.87 15.77
C ARG A 120 1.65 -3.01 14.27
N THR A 121 1.35 -4.23 13.86
CA THR A 121 0.96 -4.56 12.49
C THR A 121 -0.52 -4.85 12.41
N VAL A 122 -1.18 -4.31 11.38
CA VAL A 122 -2.56 -4.63 11.01
C VAL A 122 -2.63 -5.05 9.54
N HIS A 123 -3.65 -5.82 9.21
CA HIS A 123 -3.99 -6.19 7.83
C HIS A 123 -5.38 -5.65 7.54
N LEU A 124 -5.51 -4.96 6.42
CA LEU A 124 -6.72 -4.25 6.03
C LEU A 124 -7.10 -4.72 4.63
N SER A 125 -8.26 -5.35 4.47
CA SER A 125 -8.80 -5.63 3.13
C SER A 125 -9.39 -4.37 2.53
N VAL A 126 -9.16 -4.16 1.24
CA VAL A 126 -9.78 -3.12 0.44
C VAL A 126 -11.18 -3.58 0.05
N ASP A 127 -12.19 -2.77 0.35
CA ASP A 127 -13.57 -3.01 -0.02
C ASP A 127 -14.24 -1.74 -0.60
N SER A 128 -15.50 -1.85 -1.02
CA SER A 128 -16.23 -0.74 -1.65
C SER A 128 -16.49 0.46 -0.72
N TYR A 129 -16.32 0.30 0.59
CA TYR A 129 -16.54 1.32 1.61
C TYR A 129 -15.24 1.85 2.21
N GLY A 130 -14.08 1.28 1.85
CA GLY A 130 -12.76 1.67 2.33
C GLY A 130 -11.94 0.45 2.77
N PHE A 131 -11.63 0.39 4.06
CA PHE A 131 -10.75 -0.63 4.64
C PHE A 131 -11.44 -1.37 5.78
N SER A 132 -11.34 -2.70 5.75
CA SER A 132 -11.84 -3.56 6.83
C SER A 132 -10.70 -4.36 7.45
N PRO A 133 -10.59 -4.44 8.78
CA PRO A 133 -9.55 -5.25 9.43
C PRO A 133 -9.78 -6.74 9.18
N VAL A 134 -8.71 -7.42 8.78
CA VAL A 134 -8.70 -8.86 8.51
C VAL A 134 -7.57 -9.55 9.28
N PRO A 135 -7.67 -10.87 9.53
CA PRO A 135 -6.55 -11.65 10.02
C PRO A 135 -5.35 -11.59 9.06
N GLU A 136 -4.17 -11.91 9.59
CA GLU A 136 -2.98 -12.10 8.75
C GLU A 136 -3.25 -13.13 7.65
N PRO A 137 -3.00 -12.81 6.37
CA PRO A 137 -3.19 -13.75 5.27
C PRO A 137 -2.28 -14.96 5.42
N THR A 138 -2.84 -16.16 5.25
CA THR A 138 -2.11 -17.43 5.41
C THR A 138 -1.68 -18.05 4.08
N THR A 139 -2.27 -17.60 2.96
CA THR A 139 -2.02 -18.17 1.62
C THR A 139 -1.28 -17.17 0.76
N LEU A 140 0.04 -17.08 0.96
CA LEU A 140 0.92 -16.24 0.16
C LEU A 140 1.51 -17.04 -1.00
N VAL A 141 1.37 -16.53 -2.22
CA VAL A 141 1.98 -17.07 -3.44
C VAL A 141 3.00 -16.09 -3.99
N ALA A 142 4.03 -16.59 -4.68
CA ALA A 142 4.95 -15.73 -5.40
C ALA A 142 4.18 -15.01 -6.51
N LEU A 143 4.47 -13.71 -6.71
CA LEU A 143 3.96 -12.96 -7.85
C LEU A 143 4.59 -13.53 -9.14
N THR A 144 3.99 -14.60 -9.65
CA THR A 144 4.46 -15.32 -10.82
C THR A 144 3.69 -14.79 -12.02
N VAL A 145 4.40 -14.03 -12.86
CA VAL A 145 4.06 -13.62 -14.24
C VAL A 145 3.43 -12.22 -14.39
N PRO A 146 3.82 -11.40 -15.41
CA PRO A 146 3.44 -9.99 -15.59
C PRO A 146 1.96 -9.73 -15.92
N ARG A 147 1.10 -10.74 -15.96
CA ARG A 147 -0.30 -10.65 -16.40
C ARG A 147 -1.22 -9.87 -15.46
N VAL A 148 -0.66 -9.39 -14.36
CA VAL A 148 -1.28 -8.41 -13.49
C VAL A 148 -1.19 -7.00 -14.12
N THR A 149 -0.53 -6.82 -15.28
CA THR A 149 -0.57 -5.55 -16.03
C THR A 149 -1.80 -5.49 -16.94
N HIS A 150 -2.70 -4.55 -16.63
CA HIS A 150 -3.75 -3.99 -17.49
C HIS A 150 -4.68 -4.98 -18.22
N ARG A 151 -5.98 -4.94 -17.90
CA ARG A 151 -7.00 -5.44 -18.84
C ARG A 151 -7.13 -4.35 -19.92
N ASP A 152 -6.82 -4.68 -21.17
CA ASP A 152 -7.12 -3.83 -22.35
C ASP A 152 -8.53 -3.22 -22.29
#